data_AF-A0A4S9A272-F1
#
_entry.id   AF-A0A4S9A272-F1
#
_cell.length_a   1.000
_cell.length_b   1.000
_cell.length_c   1.000
_cell.angle_alpha   90.00
_cell.angle_beta   90.00
_cell.angle_gamma   90.00
#
_symmetry.space_group_name_H-M   'P 1'
#
loop_
_entity.id
_entity.type
_entity.pdbx_description
1 polymer ?
#
loop_
_entity_poly.entity_id
_entity_poly.type
_entity_poly.pdbx_seq_one_letter_code
_entity_poly.pdbx_strand_id
1 'polypeptide(L)'
;MSSGHYTGASWSAQTIMTSRLVLCLGDLFIPDRANFKKLLTPGKIGQILCLGNLTSPSVYTFLRNLAPDLQLVKGDFDISLSTPAPPNPNAAYAAPTDQVPVPTALSKVVTHGGLRIGFTHGHTIVPPGDPDSLLIAARQMDVDVLCWGGTCKFEAYEMEGKFFVNPGSATGAVSWSPDAELDSEGEAVSTPSFVLMDVSRHASWANLVDLSDHPEQVQGDVLVLYVYQLRKDQNGVENVAVEKVSYRKNASS
;
A
#
# COMPACT_ATOMS: atom_id res chain seq x y z
N MET A 1 2.05 63.32 14.44
CA MET A 1 2.58 62.37 13.43
C MET A 1 3.13 61.17 14.18
N SER A 2 2.33 60.13 14.32
CA SER A 2 2.74 58.85 14.91
C SER A 2 2.42 57.78 13.86
N SER A 3 3.48 57.16 13.36
CA SER A 3 3.49 56.13 12.32
C SER A 3 3.13 54.79 12.93
N GLY A 4 1.97 54.24 12.57
CA GLY A 4 1.60 52.86 12.89
C GLY A 4 2.32 51.88 11.98
N HIS A 5 3.19 51.05 12.55
CA HIS A 5 3.76 49.89 11.87
C HIS A 5 2.75 48.73 11.91
N TYR A 6 2.13 48.42 10.77
CA TYR A 6 1.46 47.14 10.56
C TYR A 6 2.53 46.09 10.23
N THR A 7 2.82 45.19 11.17
CA THR A 7 3.61 43.99 10.89
C THR A 7 2.72 42.97 10.18
N GLY A 8 2.92 42.82 8.88
CA GLY A 8 2.28 41.76 8.10
C GLY A 8 2.72 40.39 8.59
N ALA A 9 1.78 39.60 9.10
CA ALA A 9 1.99 38.19 9.35
C ALA A 9 2.22 37.48 8.01
N SER A 10 3.43 36.98 7.81
CA SER A 10 3.78 36.07 6.74
C SER A 10 3.03 34.76 6.95
N TRP A 11 1.95 34.56 6.20
CA TRP A 11 1.33 33.24 6.09
C TRP A 11 2.27 32.38 5.25
N SER A 12 3.00 31.48 5.88
CA SER A 12 3.70 30.42 5.16
C SER A 12 2.63 29.64 4.40
N ALA A 13 2.77 29.60 3.07
CA ALA A 13 1.94 28.75 2.23
C ALA A 13 2.11 27.31 2.70
N GLN A 14 1.19 26.83 3.52
CA GLN A 14 1.12 25.45 3.92
C GLN A 14 0.98 24.67 2.62
N THR A 15 2.03 23.96 2.24
CA THR A 15 2.07 23.11 1.06
C THR A 15 0.81 22.25 1.12
N ILE A 16 -0.13 22.52 0.23
CA ILE A 16 -1.25 21.63 -0.04
C ILE A 16 -0.57 20.34 -0.48
N MET A 17 -0.48 19.36 0.41
CA MET A 17 -0.06 18.02 0.03
C MET A 17 -1.07 17.60 -1.04
N THR A 18 -0.63 17.56 -2.29
CA THR A 18 -1.37 16.89 -3.35
C THR A 18 -1.68 15.51 -2.82
N SER A 19 -2.97 15.16 -2.70
CA SER A 19 -3.41 13.86 -2.20
C SER A 19 -2.81 12.77 -3.10
N ARG A 20 -1.68 12.21 -2.69
CA ARG A 20 -1.02 11.14 -3.44
C ARG A 20 -1.70 9.85 -3.03
N LEU A 21 -2.50 9.29 -3.94
CA LEU A 21 -3.02 7.94 -3.77
C LEU A 21 -1.85 6.96 -3.71
N VAL A 22 -1.85 6.13 -2.68
CA VAL A 22 -0.86 5.06 -2.47
C VAL A 22 -1.53 3.75 -2.86
N LEU A 23 -0.97 3.06 -3.85
CA LEU A 23 -1.43 1.73 -4.27
C LEU A 23 -0.73 0.66 -3.43
N CYS A 24 -1.48 -0.19 -2.78
CA CYS A 24 -0.98 -1.36 -2.06
C CYS A 24 -1.43 -2.64 -2.77
N LEU A 25 -0.47 -3.46 -3.19
CA LEU A 25 -0.71 -4.73 -3.89
C LEU A 25 0.43 -5.73 -3.66
N GLY A 26 0.16 -7.00 -3.88
CA GLY A 26 1.13 -8.09 -3.80
C GLY A 26 0.60 -9.34 -4.48
N ASP A 27 1.36 -10.43 -4.37
CA ASP A 27 0.91 -11.77 -4.77
C ASP A 27 0.40 -11.81 -6.22
N LEU A 28 1.20 -11.24 -7.14
CA LEU A 28 0.84 -11.13 -8.55
C LEU A 28 1.09 -12.46 -9.29
N PHE A 29 2.19 -13.14 -9.00
CA PHE A 29 2.54 -14.42 -9.63
C PHE A 29 2.43 -14.42 -11.16
N ILE A 30 2.81 -13.31 -11.81
CA ILE A 30 2.82 -13.20 -13.29
C ILE A 30 4.22 -13.61 -13.78
N PRO A 31 4.35 -14.34 -14.91
CA PRO A 31 3.31 -14.76 -15.86
C PRO A 31 2.55 -16.04 -15.47
N ASP A 32 2.95 -16.70 -14.39
CA ASP A 32 2.58 -18.08 -14.12
C ASP A 32 1.11 -18.28 -13.72
N ARG A 33 0.42 -17.24 -13.20
CA ARG A 33 -0.89 -17.43 -12.53
C ARG A 33 -2.05 -16.50 -12.93
N ALA A 34 -1.89 -15.30 -13.54
CA ALA A 34 -3.06 -14.54 -14.05
C ALA A 34 -2.81 -13.30 -14.95
N ASN A 35 -3.92 -12.70 -15.44
CA ASN A 35 -3.98 -11.52 -16.32
C ASN A 35 -4.55 -10.28 -15.62
N PHE A 36 -3.73 -9.23 -15.43
CA PHE A 36 -4.12 -7.98 -14.77
C PHE A 36 -4.27 -6.84 -15.80
N LYS A 37 -5.50 -6.43 -16.21
CA LYS A 37 -5.62 -5.62 -17.46
C LYS A 37 -6.44 -4.34 -17.51
N LYS A 38 -7.22 -3.88 -16.51
CA LYS A 38 -8.07 -2.68 -16.75
C LYS A 38 -8.26 -1.64 -15.63
N LEU A 39 -7.70 -1.83 -14.44
CA LEU A 39 -8.02 -0.95 -13.30
C LEU A 39 -6.94 0.08 -12.94
N LEU A 40 -5.68 -0.12 -13.33
CA LEU A 40 -4.59 0.79 -13.01
C LEU A 40 -4.27 1.67 -14.22
N THR A 41 -4.92 2.83 -14.29
CA THR A 41 -4.55 3.88 -15.25
C THR A 41 -3.39 4.72 -14.70
N PRO A 42 -2.30 4.89 -15.45
CA PRO A 42 -1.20 5.78 -15.08
C PRO A 42 -1.67 7.21 -14.79
N GLY A 43 -0.96 7.90 -13.89
CA GLY A 43 -1.14 9.34 -13.61
C GLY A 43 -1.99 9.70 -12.40
N LYS A 44 -2.74 8.75 -11.81
CA LYS A 44 -3.48 8.98 -10.54
C LYS A 44 -2.72 8.51 -9.30
N ILE A 45 -1.79 7.58 -9.46
CA ILE A 45 -1.11 6.88 -8.37
C ILE A 45 0.22 7.56 -8.12
N GLY A 46 0.41 8.08 -6.91
CA GLY A 46 1.63 8.80 -6.52
C GLY A 46 2.74 7.86 -6.03
N GLN A 47 2.36 6.74 -5.41
CA GLN A 47 3.29 5.75 -4.85
C GLN A 47 2.68 4.35 -4.91
N ILE A 48 3.53 3.33 -5.04
CA ILE A 48 3.16 1.92 -4.95
C ILE A 48 3.93 1.26 -3.80
N LEU A 49 3.21 0.59 -2.90
CA LEU A 49 3.72 -0.34 -1.90
C LEU A 49 3.47 -1.75 -2.42
N CYS A 50 4.53 -2.40 -2.90
CA CYS A 50 4.45 -3.74 -3.45
C CYS A 50 4.98 -4.76 -2.45
N LEU A 51 4.10 -5.67 -2.04
CA LEU A 51 4.33 -6.62 -0.94
C LEU A 51 5.12 -7.87 -1.35
N GLY A 52 5.57 -7.98 -2.60
CA GLY A 52 6.36 -9.10 -3.11
C GLY A 52 5.56 -10.05 -4.00
N ASN A 53 6.21 -11.13 -4.42
CA ASN A 53 5.67 -12.16 -5.32
C ASN A 53 5.24 -11.59 -6.69
N LEU A 54 6.16 -10.83 -7.31
CA LEU A 54 6.01 -10.33 -8.69
C LEU A 54 6.41 -11.40 -9.71
N THR A 55 7.40 -12.22 -9.36
CA THR A 55 7.95 -13.36 -10.14
C THR A 55 8.46 -13.08 -11.56
N SER A 56 8.30 -11.86 -12.10
CA SER A 56 8.74 -11.51 -13.46
C SER A 56 9.29 -10.08 -13.59
N PRO A 57 10.41 -9.89 -14.32
CA PRO A 57 10.95 -8.57 -14.65
C PRO A 57 9.97 -7.67 -15.42
N SER A 58 9.05 -8.27 -16.19
CA SER A 58 8.03 -7.54 -16.95
C SER A 58 7.05 -6.80 -16.04
N VAL A 59 6.67 -7.43 -14.92
CA VAL A 59 5.77 -6.89 -13.90
C VAL A 59 6.45 -5.75 -13.16
N TYR A 60 7.72 -5.93 -12.79
CA TYR A 60 8.51 -4.87 -12.18
C TYR A 60 8.56 -3.63 -13.08
N THR A 61 8.84 -3.83 -14.37
CA THR A 61 8.87 -2.73 -15.35
C THR A 61 7.51 -2.05 -15.49
N PHE A 62 6.42 -2.83 -15.49
CA PHE A 62 5.06 -2.29 -15.50
C PHE A 62 4.77 -1.41 -14.27
N LEU A 63 5.04 -1.91 -13.06
CA LEU A 63 4.82 -1.14 -11.82
C LEU A 63 5.71 0.11 -11.75
N ARG A 64 6.96 0.01 -12.23
CA ARG A 64 7.89 1.15 -12.27
C ARG A 64 7.40 2.27 -13.18
N ASN A 65 6.71 1.93 -14.27
CA ASN A 65 6.12 2.88 -15.21
C ASN A 65 4.75 3.42 -14.74
N LEU A 66 4.08 2.70 -13.84
CA LEU A 66 2.76 3.07 -13.34
C LEU A 66 2.80 4.24 -12.35
N ALA A 67 3.82 4.30 -11.49
CA ALA A 67 3.98 5.36 -10.50
C ALA A 67 5.45 5.84 -10.40
N PRO A 68 5.67 7.12 -10.06
CA PRO A 68 7.02 7.66 -9.93
C PRO A 68 7.80 7.05 -8.76
N ASP A 69 7.11 6.67 -7.68
CA ASP A 69 7.68 6.07 -6.47
C ASP A 69 7.17 4.62 -6.30
N LEU A 70 8.08 3.65 -6.48
CA LEU A 70 7.80 2.23 -6.30
C LEU A 70 8.64 1.69 -5.13
N GLN A 71 7.95 1.25 -4.09
CA GLN A 71 8.54 0.61 -2.93
C GLN A 71 8.23 -0.87 -2.92
N LEU A 72 9.26 -1.71 -3.00
CA LEU A 72 9.16 -3.17 -3.04
C LEU A 72 9.75 -3.81 -1.79
N VAL A 73 9.10 -4.86 -1.28
CA VAL A 73 9.66 -5.85 -0.34
C VAL A 73 9.75 -7.22 -1.01
N LYS A 74 10.58 -8.09 -0.44
CA LYS A 74 10.85 -9.44 -0.96
C LYS A 74 9.69 -10.39 -0.62
N GLY A 75 9.13 -11.04 -1.63
CA GLY A 75 8.30 -12.24 -1.51
C GLY A 75 9.14 -13.52 -1.41
N ASP A 76 8.52 -14.60 -0.94
CA ASP A 76 9.15 -15.92 -0.83
C ASP A 76 9.38 -16.59 -2.20
N PHE A 77 8.56 -16.27 -3.20
CA PHE A 77 8.69 -16.76 -4.58
C PHE A 77 9.39 -15.77 -5.52
N ASP A 78 9.84 -14.61 -5.03
CA ASP A 78 10.54 -13.64 -5.88
C ASP A 78 11.91 -14.17 -6.34
N ILE A 79 12.07 -14.25 -7.66
CA ILE A 79 13.38 -14.45 -8.30
C ILE A 79 14.22 -13.18 -8.19
N SER A 80 15.54 -13.32 -8.24
CA SER A 80 16.47 -12.18 -8.25
C SER A 80 16.14 -11.25 -9.43
N LEU A 81 15.58 -10.09 -9.13
CA LEU A 81 15.29 -9.05 -10.12
C LEU A 81 16.58 -8.33 -10.48
N SER A 82 16.75 -7.99 -11.75
CA SER A 82 17.87 -7.19 -12.23
C SER A 82 17.40 -6.11 -13.20
N THR A 83 17.97 -4.92 -13.09
CA THR A 83 17.72 -3.81 -14.03
C THR A 83 18.90 -3.64 -14.98
N PRO A 84 18.68 -3.14 -16.21
CA PRO A 84 19.76 -2.74 -17.09
C PRO A 84 20.67 -1.72 -16.37
N ALA A 85 21.98 -1.90 -16.46
CA ALA A 85 22.92 -0.92 -15.94
C ALA A 85 22.70 0.45 -16.61
N PRO A 86 22.93 1.56 -15.89
CA PRO A 86 22.91 2.87 -16.49
C PRO A 86 23.91 2.93 -17.67
N PRO A 87 23.56 3.63 -18.76
CA PRO A 87 24.43 3.70 -19.93
C PRO A 87 25.79 4.28 -19.53
N ASN A 88 26.85 3.48 -19.70
CA ASN A 88 28.21 3.92 -19.47
C ASN A 88 28.71 4.67 -20.72
N PRO A 89 28.92 6.00 -20.66
CA PRO A 89 29.36 6.78 -21.82
C PRO A 89 30.78 6.41 -22.30
N ASN A 90 31.54 5.63 -21.52
CA ASN A 90 32.91 5.23 -21.84
C ASN A 90 33.04 3.78 -22.37
N ALA A 91 31.94 3.05 -22.54
CA ALA A 91 31.99 1.66 -23.04
C ALA A 91 31.84 1.62 -24.57
N ALA A 92 32.95 1.40 -25.29
CA ALA A 92 32.98 1.33 -26.75
C ALA A 92 32.21 0.13 -27.34
N TYR A 93 31.87 -0.87 -26.51
CA TYR A 93 31.01 -2.00 -26.85
C TYR A 93 30.26 -2.41 -25.57
N ALA A 94 28.94 -2.23 -25.52
CA ALA A 94 28.13 -2.67 -24.38
C ALA A 94 28.06 -4.21 -24.41
N ALA A 95 28.66 -4.88 -23.42
CA ALA A 95 28.44 -6.31 -23.22
C ALA A 95 26.97 -6.52 -22.78
N PRO A 96 26.27 -7.57 -23.25
CA PRO A 96 24.84 -7.81 -22.93
C PRO A 96 24.54 -8.16 -21.46
N THR A 97 25.51 -8.07 -20.55
CA THR A 97 25.50 -8.72 -19.22
C THR A 97 25.59 -7.78 -18.03
N ASP A 98 25.61 -6.46 -18.22
CA ASP A 98 25.61 -5.51 -17.09
C ASP A 98 24.19 -5.35 -16.53
N GLN A 99 23.73 -6.38 -15.83
CA GLN A 99 22.49 -6.41 -15.07
C GLN A 99 22.80 -6.12 -13.60
N VAL A 100 22.21 -5.06 -13.04
CA VAL A 100 22.38 -4.70 -11.61
C VAL A 100 21.26 -5.37 -10.81
N PRO A 101 21.58 -6.20 -9.79
CA PRO A 101 20.57 -6.77 -8.90
C PRO A 101 19.75 -5.69 -8.20
N VAL A 102 18.43 -5.83 -8.16
CA VAL A 102 17.54 -4.97 -7.39
C VAL A 102 17.54 -5.47 -5.94
N PRO A 103 18.11 -4.73 -4.97
CA PRO A 103 18.09 -5.16 -3.58
C PRO A 103 16.65 -5.11 -3.04
N THR A 104 16.14 -6.24 -2.58
CA THR A 104 14.82 -6.35 -1.96
C THR A 104 14.94 -6.57 -0.45
N ALA A 105 14.34 -5.66 0.32
CA ALA A 105 14.29 -5.77 1.79
C ALA A 105 13.13 -6.68 2.21
N LEU A 106 13.22 -7.32 3.38
CA LEU A 106 12.12 -8.14 3.94
C LEU A 106 10.94 -7.28 4.44
N SER A 107 11.24 -6.06 4.88
CA SER A 107 10.25 -5.09 5.33
C SER A 107 10.73 -3.67 5.06
N LYS A 108 9.78 -2.74 4.98
CA LYS A 108 10.03 -1.31 4.80
C LYS A 108 8.98 -0.50 5.54
N VAL A 109 9.32 0.75 5.83
CA VAL A 109 8.42 1.74 6.45
C VAL A 109 8.43 3.00 5.60
N VAL A 110 7.24 3.52 5.30
CA VAL A 110 7.03 4.84 4.70
C VAL A 110 6.18 5.70 5.63
N THR A 111 6.30 7.02 5.50
CA THR A 111 5.58 7.98 6.34
C THR A 111 4.74 8.90 5.46
N HIS A 112 3.44 8.98 5.77
CA HIS A 112 2.49 9.89 5.13
C HIS A 112 1.79 10.71 6.20
N GLY A 113 2.01 12.03 6.22
CA GLY A 113 1.55 12.86 7.34
C GLY A 113 2.21 12.40 8.64
N GLY A 114 1.42 12.15 9.69
CA GLY A 114 1.86 11.51 10.93
C GLY A 114 1.54 10.02 11.03
N LEU A 115 1.16 9.36 9.93
CA LEU A 115 1.01 7.91 9.85
C LEU A 115 2.32 7.27 9.36
N ARG A 116 2.80 6.29 10.12
CA ARG A 116 3.86 5.37 9.71
C ARG A 116 3.22 4.09 9.19
N ILE A 117 3.51 3.76 7.94
CA ILE A 117 2.98 2.59 7.24
C ILE A 117 4.14 1.61 7.01
N GLY A 118 4.10 0.49 7.72
CA GLY A 118 4.99 -0.63 7.52
C GLY A 118 4.43 -1.60 6.51
N PHE A 119 5.29 -2.26 5.74
CA PHE A 119 4.86 -3.33 4.84
C PHE A 119 5.91 -4.44 4.72
N THR A 120 5.44 -5.67 4.57
CA THR A 120 6.23 -6.91 4.46
C THR A 120 5.43 -7.99 3.73
N HIS A 121 6.08 -9.01 3.15
CA HIS A 121 5.35 -10.12 2.53
C HIS A 121 4.67 -11.05 3.55
N GLY A 122 5.09 -11.06 4.82
CA GLY A 122 4.50 -11.91 5.85
C GLY A 122 5.05 -13.34 5.92
N HIS A 123 5.80 -13.83 4.93
CA HIS A 123 6.42 -15.17 4.96
C HIS A 123 7.46 -15.37 6.09
N THR A 124 7.92 -14.28 6.69
CA THR A 124 8.82 -14.28 7.85
C THR A 124 8.07 -14.21 9.19
N ILE A 125 6.75 -14.05 9.17
CA ILE A 125 5.90 -13.94 10.36
C ILE A 125 5.33 -15.32 10.67
N VAL A 126 5.52 -15.77 11.91
CA VAL A 126 5.14 -17.11 12.36
C VAL A 126 4.30 -16.99 13.63
N PRO A 127 3.09 -17.57 13.69
CA PRO A 127 2.40 -18.26 12.60
C PRO A 127 1.98 -17.30 11.46
N PRO A 128 1.89 -17.77 10.21
CA PRO A 128 1.43 -16.94 9.08
C PRO A 128 -0.01 -16.46 9.30
N GLY A 129 -0.26 -15.17 9.09
CA GLY A 129 -1.59 -14.58 9.23
C GLY A 129 -2.12 -14.46 10.66
N ASP A 130 -1.33 -14.86 11.67
CA ASP A 130 -1.74 -14.76 13.07
C ASP A 130 -1.79 -13.29 13.54
N PRO A 131 -2.92 -12.80 14.08
CA PRO A 131 -3.06 -11.40 14.49
C PRO A 131 -2.04 -10.96 15.55
N ASP A 132 -1.72 -11.81 16.52
CA ASP A 132 -0.78 -11.48 17.60
C ASP A 132 0.66 -11.35 17.04
N SER A 133 1.07 -12.27 16.16
CA SER A 133 2.36 -12.17 15.46
C SER A 133 2.46 -10.95 14.55
N LEU A 134 1.37 -10.59 13.85
CA LEU A 134 1.30 -9.36 13.05
C LEU A 134 1.42 -8.11 13.94
N LEU A 135 0.78 -8.11 15.11
CA LEU A 135 0.87 -7.01 16.08
C LEU A 135 2.29 -6.84 16.64
N ILE A 136 2.97 -7.95 16.95
CA ILE A 136 4.37 -7.92 17.36
C ILE A 136 5.23 -7.30 16.25
N ALA A 137 5.04 -7.72 14.99
CA ALA A 137 5.77 -7.14 13.85
C ALA A 137 5.49 -5.63 13.70
N ALA A 138 4.22 -5.21 13.81
CA ALA A 138 3.84 -3.80 13.73
C ALA A 138 4.47 -2.96 14.85
N ARG A 139 4.58 -3.52 16.07
CA ARG A 139 5.27 -2.88 17.20
C ARG A 139 6.78 -2.82 16.99
N GLN A 140 7.41 -3.88 16.49
CA GLN A 140 8.84 -3.92 16.18
C GLN A 140 9.23 -2.90 15.10
N MET A 141 8.39 -2.74 14.08
CA MET A 141 8.58 -1.74 13.02
C MET A 141 8.19 -0.32 13.46
N ASP A 142 7.53 -0.20 14.62
CA ASP A 142 6.99 1.04 15.17
C ASP A 142 6.07 1.76 14.16
N VAL A 143 5.04 1.05 13.70
CA VAL A 143 4.10 1.55 12.67
C VAL A 143 2.67 1.66 13.18
N ASP A 144 1.93 2.59 12.60
CA ASP A 144 0.50 2.78 12.85
C ASP A 144 -0.34 1.86 11.98
N VAL A 145 0.15 1.57 10.77
CA VAL A 145 -0.48 0.71 9.78
C VAL A 145 0.51 -0.36 9.35
N LEU A 146 0.13 -1.63 9.39
CA LEU A 146 0.92 -2.73 8.83
C LEU A 146 0.21 -3.32 7.61
N CYS A 147 0.89 -3.30 6.47
CA CYS A 147 0.47 -4.03 5.29
C CYS A 147 1.20 -5.37 5.20
N TRP A 148 0.50 -6.48 4.97
CA TRP A 148 1.14 -7.78 4.71
C TRP A 148 0.54 -8.50 3.49
N GLY A 149 1.27 -9.48 2.97
CA GLY A 149 0.84 -10.35 1.88
C GLY A 149 0.94 -11.83 2.23
N GLY A 150 1.04 -12.69 1.22
CA GLY A 150 1.33 -14.12 1.33
C GLY A 150 0.10 -14.99 1.53
N THR A 151 -0.97 -14.49 2.16
CA THR A 151 -2.23 -15.23 2.32
C THR A 151 -3.12 -15.16 1.08
N CYS A 152 -2.80 -14.30 0.11
CA CYS A 152 -3.61 -14.03 -1.09
C CYS A 152 -5.07 -13.60 -0.82
N LYS A 153 -5.43 -13.31 0.44
CA LYS A 153 -6.78 -12.95 0.87
C LYS A 153 -6.83 -11.51 1.36
N PHE A 154 -7.83 -10.76 0.88
CA PHE A 154 -8.04 -9.41 1.37
C PHE A 154 -8.48 -9.42 2.83
N GLU A 155 -7.80 -8.63 3.67
CA GLU A 155 -8.13 -8.42 5.08
C GLU A 155 -7.90 -6.96 5.46
N ALA A 156 -8.80 -6.38 6.25
CA ALA A 156 -8.59 -5.04 6.82
C ALA A 156 -9.25 -4.95 8.19
N TYR A 157 -8.47 -4.70 9.23
CA TYR A 157 -8.99 -4.63 10.60
C TYR A 157 -8.13 -3.72 11.50
N GLU A 158 -8.73 -3.28 12.61
CA GLU A 158 -8.04 -2.53 13.65
C GLU A 158 -7.79 -3.45 14.85
N MET A 159 -6.58 -3.39 15.42
CA MET A 159 -6.24 -4.10 16.64
C MET A 159 -5.28 -3.27 17.48
N GLU A 160 -5.63 -3.04 18.74
CA GLU A 160 -4.86 -2.23 19.71
C GLU A 160 -4.41 -0.85 19.17
N GLY A 161 -5.31 -0.15 18.47
CA GLY A 161 -5.02 1.17 17.92
C GLY A 161 -3.99 1.17 16.78
N LYS A 162 -3.76 0.00 16.16
CA LYS A 162 -3.02 -0.15 14.89
C LYS A 162 -3.95 -0.70 13.83
N PHE A 163 -3.65 -0.38 12.59
CA PHE A 163 -4.44 -0.82 11.45
C PHE A 163 -3.69 -1.85 10.60
N PHE A 164 -4.39 -2.90 10.21
CA PHE A 164 -3.85 -4.07 9.53
C PHE A 164 -4.51 -4.18 8.16
N VAL A 165 -3.71 -4.26 7.10
CA VAL A 165 -4.17 -4.37 5.71
C VAL A 165 -3.47 -5.50 4.97
N ASN A 166 -4.22 -6.45 4.44
CA ASN A 166 -3.76 -7.35 3.39
C ASN A 166 -4.52 -7.03 2.11
N PRO A 167 -3.85 -6.62 1.02
CA PRO A 167 -4.55 -6.30 -0.22
C PRO A 167 -5.04 -7.53 -0.98
N GLY A 168 -4.70 -8.75 -0.54
CA GLY A 168 -4.92 -9.99 -1.26
C GLY A 168 -4.05 -10.11 -2.51
N SER A 169 -4.42 -11.04 -3.39
CA SER A 169 -3.74 -11.20 -4.67
C SER A 169 -4.36 -10.30 -5.74
N ALA A 170 -3.56 -9.41 -6.33
CA ALA A 170 -4.01 -8.55 -7.43
C ALA A 170 -4.51 -9.36 -8.64
N THR A 171 -4.01 -10.57 -8.81
CA THR A 171 -4.27 -11.45 -9.95
C THR A 171 -5.27 -12.56 -9.65
N GLY A 172 -5.68 -12.72 -8.39
CA GLY A 172 -6.51 -13.85 -7.95
C GLY A 172 -5.72 -15.16 -7.86
N ALA A 173 -4.42 -15.10 -7.60
CA ALA A 173 -3.64 -16.27 -7.27
C ALA A 173 -4.21 -16.93 -6.00
N VAL A 174 -4.30 -18.25 -6.03
CA VAL A 174 -4.79 -19.05 -4.91
C VAL A 174 -3.74 -19.12 -3.80
N SER A 175 -4.21 -18.99 -2.56
CA SER A 175 -3.40 -19.23 -1.38
C SER A 175 -3.12 -20.73 -1.24
N TRP A 176 -1.93 -21.09 -0.76
CA TRP A 176 -1.62 -22.46 -0.31
C TRP A 176 -2.00 -22.68 1.17
N SER A 177 -2.72 -21.76 1.78
CA SER A 177 -3.18 -21.90 3.17
C SER A 177 -4.23 -23.01 3.29
N PRO A 178 -4.26 -23.74 4.42
CA PRO A 178 -5.33 -24.71 4.72
C PRO A 178 -6.73 -24.09 4.67
N ASP A 179 -6.82 -22.79 4.94
CA ASP A 179 -8.06 -22.02 4.95
C ASP A 179 -8.42 -21.42 3.57
N ALA A 180 -7.84 -21.95 2.48
CA ALA A 180 -8.20 -21.52 1.13
C ALA A 180 -9.69 -21.76 0.88
N GLU A 181 -10.35 -20.76 0.28
CA GLU A 181 -11.76 -20.88 -0.08
C GLU A 181 -11.87 -21.90 -1.23
N LEU A 182 -12.80 -22.85 -1.10
CA LEU A 182 -13.06 -23.86 -2.13
C LEU A 182 -14.39 -23.55 -2.81
N ASP A 183 -14.47 -23.78 -4.12
CA ASP A 183 -15.74 -23.73 -4.84
C ASP A 183 -16.58 -25.01 -4.64
N SER A 184 -17.72 -25.08 -5.34
CA SER A 184 -18.62 -26.23 -5.33
C SER A 184 -17.99 -27.52 -5.83
N GLU A 185 -16.86 -27.44 -6.55
CA GLU A 185 -16.11 -28.58 -7.09
C GLU A 185 -14.92 -28.96 -6.19
N GLY A 186 -14.68 -28.20 -5.11
CA GLY A 186 -13.58 -28.42 -4.17
C GLY A 186 -12.25 -27.81 -4.63
N GLU A 187 -12.28 -26.94 -5.63
CA GLU A 187 -11.09 -26.27 -6.16
C GLU A 187 -10.85 -24.94 -5.44
N ALA A 188 -9.58 -24.60 -5.19
CA ALA A 188 -9.24 -23.35 -4.53
C ALA A 188 -9.62 -22.15 -5.40
N VAL A 189 -10.36 -21.22 -4.82
CA VAL A 189 -10.78 -19.97 -5.46
C VAL A 189 -10.20 -18.78 -4.70
N SER A 190 -9.78 -17.78 -5.46
CA SER A 190 -9.31 -16.51 -4.93
C SER A 190 -9.92 -15.37 -5.74
N THR A 191 -10.35 -14.33 -5.02
CA THR A 191 -10.93 -13.12 -5.62
C THR A 191 -9.81 -12.12 -5.87
N PRO A 192 -9.54 -11.71 -7.13
CA PRO A 192 -8.53 -10.69 -7.40
C PRO A 192 -8.84 -9.39 -6.65
N SER A 193 -7.85 -8.86 -5.93
CA SER A 193 -8.03 -7.65 -5.13
C SER A 193 -6.78 -6.78 -5.00
N PHE A 194 -6.98 -5.48 -4.83
CA PHE A 194 -5.93 -4.53 -4.46
C PHE A 194 -6.52 -3.35 -3.67
N VAL A 195 -5.65 -2.57 -3.03
CA VAL A 195 -6.06 -1.45 -2.17
C VAL A 195 -5.48 -0.14 -2.69
N LEU A 196 -6.31 0.90 -2.77
CA LEU A 196 -5.87 2.29 -2.85
C LEU A 196 -6.03 2.96 -1.49
N MET A 197 -4.98 3.64 -1.05
CA MET A 197 -4.95 4.38 0.20
C MET A 197 -4.91 5.87 -0.10
N ASP A 198 -5.81 6.61 0.51
CA ASP A 198 -5.81 8.07 0.55
C ASP A 198 -5.48 8.50 1.98
N VAL A 199 -4.28 9.05 2.15
CA VAL A 199 -3.81 9.58 3.43
C VAL A 199 -4.11 11.07 3.43
N SER A 200 -5.18 11.45 4.12
CA SER A 200 -5.63 12.82 4.22
C SER A 200 -5.38 13.36 5.63
N ARG A 201 -4.71 14.53 5.71
CA ARG A 201 -4.62 15.27 6.97
C ARG A 201 -5.94 15.98 7.19
N HIS A 202 -6.79 15.44 8.06
CA HIS A 202 -8.04 16.12 8.39
C HIS A 202 -7.77 17.15 9.49
N ALA A 203 -7.48 18.39 9.09
CA ALA A 203 -7.60 19.54 9.98
C ALA A 203 -9.09 19.93 10.02
N SER A 204 -9.90 19.27 10.86
CA SER A 204 -11.28 19.72 11.07
C SER A 204 -11.28 21.00 11.89
N TRP A 205 -11.58 22.12 11.24
CA TRP A 205 -11.93 23.40 11.89
C TRP A 205 -13.43 23.48 12.24
N ALA A 206 -14.16 22.38 12.10
CA ALA A 206 -15.59 22.31 12.35
C ALA A 206 -15.90 22.28 13.85
N ASN A 207 -15.86 23.47 14.46
CA ASN A 207 -16.78 23.97 15.50
C ASN A 207 -16.33 25.39 15.93
N LEU A 208 -16.23 26.33 14.97
CA LEU A 208 -16.14 27.76 15.26
C LEU A 208 -17.54 28.37 15.36
N VAL A 209 -18.38 27.83 16.24
CA VAL A 209 -19.58 28.51 16.76
C VAL A 209 -19.83 28.05 18.21
N ASP A 210 -18.90 28.31 19.13
CA ASP A 210 -19.24 28.95 20.40
C ASP A 210 -17.97 29.42 21.12
N LEU A 211 -18.00 30.64 21.62
CA LEU A 211 -16.93 31.29 22.36
C LEU A 211 -17.13 31.01 23.86
N SER A 212 -16.93 29.78 24.30
CA SER A 212 -16.58 29.44 25.69
C SER A 212 -16.32 27.94 25.82
N ASP A 213 -15.31 27.59 26.61
CA ASP A 213 -14.71 26.27 26.80
C ASP A 213 -13.83 25.73 25.67
N HIS A 214 -12.66 25.24 26.09
CA HIS A 214 -11.52 24.84 25.29
C HIS A 214 -11.92 23.92 24.12
N PRO A 215 -11.81 24.35 22.84
CA PRO A 215 -12.02 23.45 21.72
C PRO A 215 -10.89 22.43 21.68
N GLU A 216 -11.18 21.21 22.09
CA GLU A 216 -10.27 20.08 21.94
C GLU A 216 -10.02 19.89 20.44
N GLN A 217 -8.80 20.22 19.99
CA GLN A 217 -8.41 19.99 18.60
C GLN A 217 -8.35 18.48 18.39
N VAL A 218 -9.38 17.88 17.77
CA VAL A 218 -9.31 16.49 17.28
C VAL A 218 -8.48 16.48 15.99
N GLN A 219 -7.19 16.75 16.13
CA GLN A 219 -6.22 16.68 15.06
C GLN A 219 -5.76 15.22 14.92
N GLY A 220 -6.27 14.52 13.90
CA GLY A 220 -5.92 13.13 13.62
C GLY A 220 -5.68 12.91 12.14
N ASP A 221 -4.64 12.16 11.80
CA ASP A 221 -4.45 11.71 10.43
C ASP A 221 -5.48 10.62 10.11
N VAL A 222 -6.17 10.78 8.97
CA VAL A 222 -7.22 9.85 8.52
C VAL A 222 -6.70 9.11 7.29
N LEU A 223 -6.75 7.79 7.37
CA LEU A 223 -6.48 6.90 6.27
C LEU A 223 -7.82 6.38 5.71
N VAL A 224 -8.05 6.59 4.42
CA VAL A 224 -9.18 6.00 3.71
C VAL A 224 -8.66 4.94 2.74
N LEU A 225 -9.18 3.74 2.85
CA LEU A 225 -8.90 2.62 1.96
C LEU A 225 -10.07 2.45 0.99
N TYR A 226 -9.74 2.31 -0.28
CA TYR A 226 -10.63 1.83 -1.32
C TYR A 226 -10.15 0.44 -1.74
N VAL A 227 -10.96 -0.56 -1.43
CA VAL A 227 -10.67 -1.96 -1.71
C VAL A 227 -11.36 -2.30 -3.02
N TYR A 228 -10.58 -2.70 -4.02
CA TYR A 228 -11.11 -3.13 -5.31
C TYR A 228 -11.08 -4.65 -5.34
N GLN A 229 -12.21 -5.26 -5.65
CA GLN A 229 -12.33 -6.71 -5.81
C GLN A 229 -13.02 -7.05 -7.12
N LEU A 230 -12.52 -8.04 -7.84
CA LEU A 230 -13.15 -8.56 -9.05
C LEU A 230 -14.04 -9.76 -8.69
N ARG A 231 -15.33 -9.53 -8.48
CA ARG A 231 -16.30 -10.55 -8.08
C ARG A 231 -17.04 -11.09 -9.29
N LYS A 232 -17.26 -12.40 -9.34
CA LYS A 232 -18.14 -13.04 -10.32
C LYS A 232 -19.57 -13.04 -9.81
N ASP A 233 -20.51 -12.67 -10.66
CA ASP A 233 -21.94 -12.81 -10.36
C ASP A 233 -22.40 -14.26 -10.56
N GLN A 234 -23.69 -14.53 -10.30
CA GLN A 234 -24.30 -15.86 -10.47
C GLN A 234 -24.24 -16.38 -11.91
N ASN A 235 -24.02 -15.50 -12.90
CA ASN A 235 -23.90 -15.83 -14.31
C ASN A 235 -22.43 -15.95 -14.75
N GLY A 236 -21.47 -15.83 -13.83
CA GLY A 236 -20.03 -15.87 -14.11
C GLY A 236 -19.47 -14.58 -14.71
N VAL A 237 -20.24 -13.48 -14.72
CA VAL A 237 -19.78 -12.18 -15.23
C VAL A 237 -18.95 -11.48 -14.15
N GLU A 238 -17.74 -11.07 -14.53
CA GLU A 238 -16.81 -10.37 -13.64
C GLU A 238 -17.19 -8.88 -13.51
N ASN A 239 -17.44 -8.45 -12.28
CA ASN A 239 -17.76 -7.08 -11.92
C ASN A 239 -16.79 -6.56 -10.86
N VAL A 240 -16.46 -5.27 -10.95
CA VAL A 240 -15.59 -4.60 -9.99
C VAL A 240 -16.44 -4.10 -8.82
N ALA A 241 -16.25 -4.68 -7.65
CA ALA A 241 -16.78 -4.20 -6.38
C ALA A 241 -15.77 -3.25 -5.73
N VAL A 242 -16.26 -2.15 -5.15
CA VAL A 242 -15.42 -1.20 -4.39
C VAL A 242 -15.97 -1.04 -2.99
N GLU A 243 -15.15 -1.32 -1.99
CA GLU A 243 -15.48 -1.12 -0.57
C GLU A 243 -14.62 -0.01 0.02
N LYS A 244 -15.18 0.75 0.96
CA LYS A 244 -14.49 1.86 1.63
C LYS A 244 -14.31 1.53 3.11
N VAL A 245 -13.06 1.55 3.58
CA VAL A 245 -12.70 1.38 5.00
C VAL A 245 -11.94 2.63 5.45
N SER A 246 -12.17 3.09 6.68
CA SER A 246 -11.47 4.26 7.21
C SER A 246 -10.83 3.94 8.55
N TYR A 247 -9.60 4.40 8.72
CA TYR A 247 -8.86 4.33 9.97
C TYR A 247 -8.48 5.75 10.41
N ARG A 248 -8.58 6.02 11.71
CA ARG A 248 -8.18 7.29 12.31
C ARG A 248 -7.18 6.98 13.42
N LYS A 249 -6.00 7.58 13.32
CA LYS A 249 -5.04 7.56 14.42
C LYS A 249 -5.53 8.51 15.51
N ASN A 250 -5.86 7.97 16.67
CA ASN A 250 -6.15 8.78 17.85
C ASN A 250 -4.85 9.43 18.32
N ALA A 251 -4.88 10.74 18.58
CA ALA A 251 -3.76 11.39 19.26
C ALA A 251 -3.64 10.74 20.64
N SER A 252 -2.49 10.13 20.92
CA SER A 252 -2.19 9.63 22.25
C SER A 252 -2.25 10.81 23.23
N SER A 253 -3.25 10.80 24.11
CA SER A 253 -3.35 11.66 25.29
C SER A 253 -2.19 11.46 26.25
#